data_AF-A0A8J8DBY4-F1
#
_entry.id   AF-A0A8J8DBY4-F1
#
_cell.length_a   1.000
_cell.length_b   1.000
_cell.length_c   1.000
_cell.angle_alpha   90.00
_cell.angle_beta   90.00
_cell.angle_gamma   90.00
#
_symmetry.space_group_name_H-M   'P 1'
#
loop_
_entity.id
_entity.type
_entity.pdbx_description
1 polymer ?
#
loop_
_entity_poly.entity_id
_entity_poly.type
_entity_poly.pdbx_seq_one_letter_code
_entity_poly.pdbx_strand_id
1 'polypeptide(L)'
;MRIKKGQGSLEYLFVVALVIIIVAIGVRYLKGAAKEVPHYNEITLNPGLFNNITADYGDIKVEAYLVDNGDGTYKVEYKIWAITTPIRKAQLALICMNKPPNVAGYQVITHEGLLTPVNYWANYWTPVPEEYFPCEIRFYIWKE
;
A
#
# COMPACT_ATOMS: atom_id res chain seq x y z
N MET A 1 38.13 27.60 42.72
CA MET A 1 38.33 26.33 41.99
C MET A 1 37.06 25.48 42.16
N ARG A 2 36.19 25.42 41.15
CA ARG A 2 34.95 24.63 41.21
C ARG A 2 35.31 23.16 41.01
N ILE A 3 35.30 22.37 42.08
CA ILE A 3 35.51 20.93 42.03
C ILE A 3 34.37 20.35 41.18
N LYS A 4 34.70 19.84 39.99
CA LYS A 4 33.76 19.03 39.20
C LYS A 4 33.46 17.78 40.03
N LYS A 5 32.30 17.75 40.68
CA LYS A 5 31.79 16.57 41.37
C LYS A 5 31.61 15.49 40.31
N GLY A 6 32.43 14.43 40.37
CA GLY A 6 32.33 13.29 39.47
C GLY A 6 30.97 12.61 39.65
N GLN A 7 30.33 12.28 38.54
CA GLN A 7 29.02 11.67 38.51
C GLN A 7 29.07 10.31 39.22
N GLY A 8 28.28 10.15 40.29
CA GLY A 8 28.29 8.92 41.09
C GLY A 8 27.76 7.73 40.28
N SER A 9 28.23 6.51 40.57
CA SER A 9 27.76 5.29 39.88
C SER A 9 26.24 5.14 39.85
N LEU A 10 25.56 5.64 40.90
CA LEU A 10 24.11 5.67 41.03
C LEU A 10 23.45 6.70 40.08
N GLU A 11 24.05 7.88 39.92
CA GLU A 11 23.61 8.89 38.95
C GLU A 11 23.80 8.39 37.51
N TYR A 12 24.89 7.65 37.25
CA TYR A 12 25.13 7.03 35.95
C TYR A 12 24.04 6.00 35.61
N LEU A 13 23.65 5.18 36.59
CA LEU A 13 22.59 4.18 36.45
C LEU A 13 21.22 4.85 36.17
N PHE A 14 20.92 5.95 36.84
CA PHE A 14 19.71 6.75 36.56
C PHE A 14 19.72 7.36 35.16
N VAL A 15 20.85 7.90 34.69
CA VAL A 15 20.95 8.44 33.32
C VAL A 15 20.78 7.32 32.29
N VAL A 16 21.41 6.16 32.46
CA VAL A 16 21.24 5.03 31.54
C VAL A 16 19.79 4.55 31.51
N ALA A 17 19.14 4.41 32.66
CA ALA A 17 17.73 4.02 32.73
C ALA A 17 16.81 5.04 32.02
N LEU A 18 17.04 6.33 32.22
CA LEU A 18 16.29 7.40 31.54
C LEU A 18 16.46 7.31 30.02
N VAL A 19 17.70 7.11 29.54
CA VAL A 19 17.99 6.98 28.11
C VAL A 19 17.26 5.77 27.51
N ILE A 20 17.27 4.62 28.19
CA ILE A 20 16.55 3.42 27.73
C ILE A 20 15.05 3.69 27.63
N ILE A 21 14.46 4.37 28.61
CA ILE A 21 13.03 4.72 28.60
C ILE A 21 12.71 5.64 27.41
N ILE A 22 13.53 6.67 27.18
CA ILE A 22 13.34 7.60 26.05
C ILE A 22 13.44 6.86 24.72
N VAL A 23 14.43 5.97 24.55
CA VAL A 23 14.58 5.14 23.35
C VAL A 23 13.37 4.22 23.17
N ALA A 24 12.89 3.57 24.23
CA ALA A 24 11.73 2.69 24.17
C ALA A 24 10.44 3.44 23.76
N ILE A 25 10.22 4.64 24.30
CA ILE A 25 9.10 5.52 23.92
C ILE A 25 9.24 5.92 22.46
N GLY A 26 10.44 6.34 22.04
CA GLY A 26 10.72 6.71 20.64
C GLY A 26 10.44 5.57 19.66
N VAL A 27 10.93 4.36 19.95
CA VAL A 27 10.67 3.18 19.11
C VAL A 27 9.17 2.86 19.04
N ARG A 28 8.45 2.94 20.17
CA ARG A 28 7.01 2.67 20.20
C ARG A 28 6.22 3.70 19.40
N TYR A 29 6.59 4.97 19.51
CA TYR A 29 5.99 6.05 18.74
C TYR A 29 6.23 5.87 17.23
N LEU A 30 7.47 5.60 16.84
CA LEU A 30 7.84 5.39 15.43
C LEU A 30 7.14 4.16 14.84
N LYS A 31 7.00 3.07 15.61
CA LYS A 31 6.23 1.89 15.18
C LYS A 31 4.76 2.21 14.95
N GLY A 32 4.15 3.02 15.82
CA GLY A 32 2.77 3.49 15.63
C GLY A 32 2.62 4.34 14.37
N ALA A 33 3.51 5.32 14.18
CA ALA A 33 3.49 6.20 13.02
C ALA A 33 3.73 5.45 11.70
N ALA A 34 4.62 4.45 11.70
CA ALA A 34 4.92 3.64 10.51
C ALA A 34 3.69 2.86 10.00
N LYS A 35 2.77 2.44 10.89
CA LYS A 35 1.52 1.77 10.48
C LYS A 35 0.58 2.69 9.70
N GLU A 36 0.67 4.00 9.91
CA GLU A 36 -0.18 5.00 9.26
C GLU A 36 0.32 5.40 7.87
N VAL A 37 1.56 5.03 7.51
CA VAL A 37 2.13 5.27 6.19
C VAL A 37 1.73 4.13 5.24
N PRO A 38 0.94 4.39 4.19
CA PRO A 38 0.63 3.37 3.20
C PRO A 38 1.86 3.03 2.37
N HIS A 39 1.93 1.77 1.94
CA HIS A 39 2.71 1.40 0.78
C HIS A 39 2.01 1.94 -0.48
N TYR A 40 2.71 2.77 -1.24
CA TYR A 40 2.23 3.35 -2.49
C TYR A 40 2.97 2.77 -3.68
N ASN A 41 2.24 2.40 -4.72
CA ASN A 41 2.82 2.16 -6.04
C ASN A 41 1.76 2.30 -7.14
N GLU A 42 2.21 2.16 -8.39
CA GLU A 42 1.37 2.17 -9.57
C GLU A 42 1.77 1.07 -10.56
N ILE A 43 0.78 0.55 -11.27
CA ILE A 43 0.96 -0.44 -12.33
C ILE A 43 0.25 0.03 -13.59
N THR A 44 0.90 -0.11 -14.73
CA THR A 44 0.36 0.31 -16.03
C THR A 44 -0.13 -0.90 -16.81
N LEU A 45 -1.33 -0.78 -17.37
CA LEU A 45 -1.96 -1.76 -18.24
C LEU A 45 -2.19 -1.15 -19.62
N ASN A 46 -1.96 -1.95 -20.66
CA ASN A 46 -2.18 -1.56 -22.05
C ASN A 46 -2.48 -2.81 -22.90
N PRO A 47 -3.65 -2.89 -23.56
CA PRO A 47 -4.06 -4.00 -24.42
C PRO A 47 -3.03 -4.47 -25.47
N GLY A 48 -2.19 -3.55 -25.95
CA GLY A 48 -1.18 -3.84 -26.97
C GLY A 48 0.20 -4.23 -26.43
N LEU A 49 0.44 -4.10 -25.12
CA LEU A 49 1.78 -4.29 -24.52
C LEU A 49 1.74 -5.12 -23.24
N PHE A 50 0.88 -4.75 -22.28
CA PHE A 50 0.83 -5.29 -20.94
C PHE A 50 -0.62 -5.62 -20.55
N ASN A 51 -1.05 -6.83 -20.91
CA ASN A 51 -2.41 -7.31 -20.62
C ASN A 51 -2.56 -7.86 -19.20
N ASN A 52 -1.45 -8.19 -18.57
CA ASN A 52 -1.37 -8.61 -17.19
C ASN A 52 -0.08 -8.07 -16.58
N ILE A 53 -0.18 -7.65 -15.31
CA ILE A 53 0.96 -7.17 -14.56
C ILE A 53 0.86 -7.67 -13.12
N THR A 54 2.01 -8.03 -12.55
CA THR A 54 2.12 -8.46 -11.17
C THR A 54 3.19 -7.62 -10.50
N ALA A 55 2.83 -6.96 -9.41
CA ALA A 55 3.73 -6.24 -8.54
C ALA A 55 3.86 -7.01 -7.22
N ASP A 56 5.00 -7.65 -7.01
CA ASP A 56 5.30 -8.43 -5.81
C ASP A 56 6.32 -7.71 -4.94
N TYR A 57 5.95 -7.46 -3.68
CA TYR A 57 6.79 -6.77 -2.70
C TYR A 57 7.18 -7.69 -1.53
N GLY A 58 7.00 -9.01 -1.70
CA GLY A 58 7.33 -10.04 -0.72
C GLY A 58 6.25 -10.27 0.32
N ASP A 59 5.77 -9.20 0.98
CA ASP A 59 4.72 -9.32 2.00
C ASP A 59 3.30 -9.04 1.50
N ILE A 60 3.23 -8.28 0.40
CA ILE A 60 2.01 -7.99 -0.34
C ILE A 60 2.28 -8.21 -1.83
N LYS A 61 1.23 -8.57 -2.57
CA LYS A 61 1.29 -8.71 -4.03
C LYS A 61 0.03 -8.13 -4.66
N VAL A 62 0.19 -7.35 -5.73
CA VAL A 62 -0.92 -6.81 -6.52
C VAL A 62 -0.86 -7.40 -7.91
N GLU A 63 -1.94 -8.03 -8.34
CA GLU A 63 -2.10 -8.56 -9.70
C GLU A 63 -3.18 -7.75 -10.40
N ALA A 64 -2.96 -7.37 -11.65
CA ALA A 64 -4.00 -6.77 -12.46
C ALA A 64 -3.96 -7.32 -13.89
N TYR A 65 -5.13 -7.41 -14.51
CA TYR A 65 -5.29 -7.99 -15.82
C TYR A 65 -6.44 -7.36 -16.59
N LEU A 66 -6.26 -7.31 -17.90
CA LEU A 66 -7.25 -6.87 -18.86
C LEU A 66 -8.01 -8.07 -19.40
N VAL A 67 -9.33 -8.01 -19.32
CA VAL A 67 -10.23 -8.97 -19.95
C VAL A 67 -10.93 -8.25 -21.09
N ASP A 68 -10.68 -8.70 -22.31
CA ASP A 68 -11.35 -8.19 -23.51
C ASP A 68 -12.83 -8.60 -23.51
N ASN A 69 -13.73 -7.65 -23.72
CA ASN A 69 -15.17 -7.88 -23.81
C ASN A 69 -15.62 -8.26 -25.25
N GLY A 70 -14.74 -8.15 -26.25
CA GLY A 70 -15.03 -8.45 -27.65
C GLY A 70 -15.77 -7.34 -28.41
N ASP A 71 -15.95 -6.17 -27.78
CA ASP A 71 -16.65 -5.00 -28.33
C ASP A 71 -15.74 -3.76 -28.44
N GLY A 72 -14.42 -3.96 -28.34
CA GLY A 72 -13.44 -2.86 -28.30
C GLY A 72 -13.28 -2.22 -26.92
N THR A 73 -13.86 -2.83 -25.88
CA THR A 73 -13.67 -2.42 -24.49
C THR A 73 -13.03 -3.53 -23.65
N TYR A 74 -12.35 -3.11 -22.58
CA TYR A 74 -11.68 -3.99 -21.64
C TYR A 74 -12.26 -3.81 -20.24
N LYS A 75 -12.40 -4.92 -19.54
CA LYS A 75 -12.57 -4.98 -18.09
C LYS A 75 -11.18 -5.01 -17.44
N VAL A 76 -10.96 -4.15 -16.46
CA VAL A 76 -9.71 -4.12 -15.68
C VAL A 76 -9.96 -4.82 -14.35
N GLU A 77 -9.49 -6.05 -14.18
CA GLU A 77 -9.59 -6.78 -12.92
C GLU A 77 -8.30 -6.66 -12.12
N TYR A 78 -8.42 -6.69 -10.79
CA TYR A 78 -7.26 -6.69 -9.91
C TYR A 78 -7.47 -7.55 -8.66
N LYS A 79 -6.34 -7.96 -8.07
CA LYS A 79 -6.27 -8.69 -6.81
C LYS A 79 -5.17 -8.11 -5.94
N ILE A 80 -5.47 -7.93 -4.66
CA ILE A 80 -4.50 -7.50 -3.64
C ILE A 80 -4.35 -8.62 -2.64
N TRP A 81 -3.17 -9.19 -2.61
CA TRP A 81 -2.82 -10.33 -1.78
C TRP A 81 -2.06 -9.87 -0.54
N ALA A 82 -2.51 -10.36 0.62
CA ALA A 82 -1.72 -10.40 1.84
C ALA A 82 -0.94 -11.73 1.85
N ILE A 83 0.39 -11.69 1.67
CA ILE A 83 1.22 -12.89 1.56
C ILE A 83 1.78 -13.31 2.91
N THR A 84 2.42 -12.38 3.63
CA THR A 84 3.00 -12.65 4.95
C THR A 84 2.57 -11.65 6.02
N THR A 85 2.17 -10.44 5.63
CA THR A 85 1.72 -9.39 6.56
C THR A 85 0.24 -9.08 6.34
N PRO A 86 -0.58 -8.96 7.41
CA PRO A 86 -1.98 -8.55 7.27
C PRO A 86 -2.12 -7.16 6.64
N ILE A 87 -3.16 -7.00 5.83
CA ILE A 87 -3.55 -5.72 5.24
C ILE A 87 -4.80 -5.24 5.96
N ARG A 88 -4.75 -4.05 6.56
CA ARG A 88 -5.92 -3.47 7.26
C ARG A 88 -6.79 -2.59 6.37
N LYS A 89 -6.21 -2.06 5.29
CA LYS A 89 -6.90 -1.19 4.33
C LYS A 89 -6.14 -1.15 3.02
N ALA A 90 -6.86 -1.08 1.91
CA ALA A 90 -6.29 -0.71 0.61
C ALA A 90 -7.20 0.29 -0.13
N GLN A 91 -6.61 1.20 -0.87
CA GLN A 91 -7.30 2.14 -1.74
C GLN A 91 -6.71 2.09 -3.13
N LEU A 92 -7.56 2.03 -4.16
CA LEU A 92 -7.14 1.91 -5.54
C LEU A 92 -7.93 2.85 -6.43
N ALA A 93 -7.25 3.45 -7.40
CA ALA A 93 -7.87 4.26 -8.43
C ALA A 93 -7.35 3.81 -9.80
N LEU A 94 -8.26 3.71 -10.76
CA LEU A 94 -7.94 3.55 -12.16
C LEU A 94 -7.85 4.92 -12.82
N ILE A 95 -6.74 5.19 -13.50
CA ILE A 95 -6.48 6.45 -14.20
C ILE A 95 -6.14 6.09 -15.64
N CYS A 96 -7.05 6.40 -16.57
CA CYS A 96 -6.85 6.17 -17.99
C CYS A 96 -6.58 7.49 -18.72
N MET A 97 -6.03 7.42 -19.93
CA MET A 97 -5.89 8.60 -20.78
C MET A 97 -7.25 9.26 -20.99
N ASN A 98 -7.27 10.59 -21.11
CA ASN A 98 -8.45 11.40 -21.44
C ASN A 98 -9.73 11.16 -20.59
N LYS A 99 -9.63 10.44 -19.46
CA LYS A 99 -10.71 10.16 -18.52
C LYS A 99 -12.00 9.65 -19.23
N PRO A 100 -12.06 8.38 -19.63
CA PRO A 100 -13.20 7.80 -20.33
C PRO A 100 -14.53 8.06 -19.58
N PRO A 101 -15.61 8.44 -20.28
CA PRO A 101 -16.93 8.55 -19.68
C PRO A 101 -17.47 7.17 -19.29
N ASN A 102 -18.31 7.12 -18.26
CA ASN A 102 -19.11 5.94 -17.89
C ASN A 102 -18.33 4.67 -17.49
N VAL A 103 -17.06 4.78 -17.08
CA VAL A 103 -16.36 3.66 -16.46
C VAL A 103 -16.95 3.40 -15.07
N ALA A 104 -17.62 2.27 -14.90
CA ALA A 104 -18.07 1.81 -13.60
C ALA A 104 -16.87 1.59 -12.68
N GLY A 105 -16.99 2.13 -11.47
CA GLY A 105 -15.92 2.04 -10.48
C GLY A 105 -14.80 3.08 -10.63
N TYR A 106 -14.87 4.09 -11.52
CA TYR A 106 -13.80 5.12 -11.64
C TYR A 106 -13.55 5.93 -10.35
N GLN A 107 -14.43 5.78 -9.35
CA GLN A 107 -14.17 6.26 -7.99
C GLN A 107 -13.08 5.43 -7.31
N VAL A 108 -12.49 5.99 -6.27
CA VAL A 108 -11.52 5.24 -5.46
C VAL A 108 -12.21 4.03 -4.85
N ILE A 109 -11.77 2.82 -5.21
CA ILE A 109 -12.23 1.60 -4.55
C ILE A 109 -11.46 1.48 -3.25
N THR A 110 -12.19 1.44 -2.14
CA THR A 110 -11.61 1.22 -0.80
C THR A 110 -11.98 -0.17 -0.33
N HIS A 111 -10.97 -0.98 -0.04
CA HIS A 111 -11.11 -2.21 0.71
C HIS A 111 -10.85 -1.92 2.19
N GLU A 112 -11.85 -2.21 3.02
CA GLU A 112 -11.78 -2.06 4.47
C GLU A 112 -11.96 -3.42 5.16
N GLY A 113 -11.44 -3.52 6.37
CA GLY A 113 -11.40 -4.75 7.15
C GLY A 113 -10.01 -5.39 7.14
N LEU A 114 -9.78 -6.28 8.11
CA LEU A 114 -8.50 -6.98 8.20
C LEU A 114 -8.47 -8.15 7.21
N LEU A 115 -7.53 -8.11 6.27
CA LEU A 115 -7.19 -9.22 5.39
C LEU A 115 -6.00 -9.98 5.97
N THR A 116 -6.27 -11.15 6.53
CA THR A 116 -5.24 -12.03 7.12
C THR A 116 -4.54 -12.83 6.02
N PRO A 117 -3.20 -12.98 6.05
CA PRO A 117 -2.48 -13.85 5.12
C PRO A 117 -2.82 -15.33 5.33
N VAL A 118 -2.80 -16.21 4.32
CA VAL A 118 -2.61 -15.97 2.87
C VAL A 118 -3.99 -15.79 2.22
N ASN A 119 -4.37 -14.56 1.92
CA ASN A 119 -5.70 -14.24 1.39
C ASN A 119 -5.65 -12.99 0.49
N TYR A 120 -6.73 -12.72 -0.25
CA TYR A 120 -6.80 -11.60 -1.17
C TYR A 120 -8.16 -10.89 -1.20
N TRP A 121 -8.12 -9.61 -1.56
CA TRP A 121 -9.28 -8.89 -2.09
C TRP A 121 -9.22 -8.86 -3.61
N ALA A 122 -10.38 -8.91 -4.25
CA ALA A 122 -10.49 -8.79 -5.70
C ALA A 122 -11.66 -7.88 -6.06
N ASN A 123 -11.49 -7.09 -7.12
CA ASN A 123 -12.54 -6.29 -7.73
C ASN A 123 -12.15 -5.92 -9.17
N TYR A 124 -12.97 -5.12 -9.85
CA TYR A 124 -12.74 -4.73 -11.23
C TYR A 124 -13.34 -3.36 -11.59
N TRP A 125 -12.94 -2.85 -12.75
CA TRP A 125 -13.52 -1.70 -13.45
C TRP A 125 -14.05 -2.12 -14.83
N THR A 126 -15.21 -1.60 -15.24
CA THR A 126 -15.82 -1.90 -16.55
C THR A 126 -16.72 -0.78 -17.07
N PRO A 127 -16.98 -0.72 -18.38
CA PRO A 127 -16.07 -1.07 -19.48
C PRO A 127 -15.14 0.11 -19.78
N VAL A 128 -13.89 -0.15 -20.17
CA VAL A 128 -12.92 0.89 -20.60
C VAL A 128 -12.63 0.72 -22.09
N PRO A 129 -12.95 1.69 -22.96
CA PRO A 129 -12.64 1.57 -24.38
C PRO A 129 -11.14 1.59 -24.67
N GLU A 130 -10.70 0.84 -25.69
CA GLU A 130 -9.27 0.64 -26.03
C GLU A 130 -8.50 1.95 -26.23
N GLU A 131 -9.13 2.94 -26.86
CA GLU A 131 -8.55 4.26 -27.16
C GLU A 131 -8.14 5.08 -25.93
N TYR A 132 -8.62 4.71 -24.74
CA TYR A 132 -8.28 5.37 -23.48
C TYR A 132 -7.11 4.70 -22.75
N PHE A 133 -6.55 3.62 -23.28
CA PHE A 133 -5.33 3.02 -22.75
C PHE A 133 -4.07 3.75 -23.26
N PRO A 134 -2.95 3.73 -22.52
CA PRO A 134 -2.72 3.01 -21.26
C PRO A 134 -3.51 3.54 -20.07
N CYS A 135 -3.81 2.64 -19.14
CA CYS A 135 -4.38 2.97 -17.84
C CYS A 135 -3.40 2.61 -16.71
N GLU A 136 -3.36 3.42 -15.68
CA GLU A 136 -2.60 3.21 -14.45
C GLU A 136 -3.55 2.81 -13.33
N ILE A 137 -3.20 1.78 -12.57
CA ILE A 137 -3.83 1.51 -11.28
C ILE A 137 -2.88 2.04 -10.21
N ARG A 138 -3.30 3.10 -9.52
CA ARG A 138 -2.59 3.63 -8.35
C ARG A 138 -3.17 3.03 -7.11
N PHE A 139 -2.32 2.56 -6.20
CA PHE A 139 -2.78 1.94 -4.97
C PHE A 139 -2.01 2.40 -3.74
N TYR A 140 -2.74 2.44 -2.63
CA TYR A 140 -2.25 2.73 -1.28
C TYR A 140 -2.66 1.58 -0.36
N ILE A 141 -1.71 0.90 0.26
CA ILE A 141 -1.94 -0.31 1.06
C ILE A 141 -1.40 -0.09 2.47
N TRP A 142 -2.26 -0.17 3.49
CA TRP A 142 -1.87 -0.09 4.89
C TRP A 142 -1.74 -1.49 5.48
N LYS A 143 -0.55 -1.79 5.97
CA LYS A 143 -0.21 -3.04 6.65
C LYS A 143 -0.36 -2.90 8.17
N GLU A 144 -0.48 -4.02 8.88
CA GLU A 144 -0.41 -4.04 10.35
C GLU A 144 1.00 -4.06 10.93
#